data_AF-A0A6J2YBT6-F1
#
_entry.id   AF-A0A6J2YBT6-F1
#
_cell.length_a   1.000
_cell.length_b   1.000
_cell.length_c   1.000
_cell.angle_alpha   90.00
_cell.angle_beta   90.00
_cell.angle_gamma   90.00
#
_symmetry.space_group_name_H-M   'P 1'
#
loop_
_entity.id
_entity.type
_entity.pdbx_description
1 polymer ?
#
loop_
_entity_poly.entity_id
_entity_poly.type
_entity_poly.pdbx_seq_one_letter_code
_entity_poly.pdbx_strand_id
1 'polypeptide(L)'
;MNEFLKLNWRVKDLADLEPQECFIKDEVVADSLIYKHCQKKRIFQRGKKQKNQIFQNKRFVPGGNVNIFTATKSTLDTFAHEHCLRALKLFQSGNNCSSHNAVDKFAIEMFQKLKPRIMEENAQYQSFVFDQWVKKDKEAIQGIKSSIYLHGKNAWVRKWQRIYFYPQFYREMRMFNMSFSENESIIEFKFINNVLELGTLAKFLNPNLKSECILKCVTLPSIEKTDILYSNLPVNEDKNVYDIIKKYDINLVISASSLKCISDNTDLKARWMIPFKVKLITTEKEDCDNSTKKVVFIDKPFSQNNISNLDLAYISFKHLIKTNFCQVEAFKFGQDEKTITPEDIENSSGVLGNDFESESYLNKHDNKIHHNVNYRIWNIKKTDCRNNLMKHKVKTTEFNVLIRSKLDACECHENGALQPVVLKPKLETQLRYGAKITSKSELAREWVSLFFTPYSNLYRVRLSPTSGEVICVDKCTIQKVAAEAQTHYQYKPQLSLGVLQKVFEELINLEPGDYLLQHLPKHEAFVAILKKDESSTSNDNFDFHAEYTNAVVDTAPKQWLPIDVNYILPSFETNKRLPGMFTPRTIINKPNKNKQNRRNQTKIREPLQ
;
A
#
# COMPACT_ATOMS: atom_id res chain seq x y z
N MET A 1 23.20 1.42 6.24
CA MET A 1 23.73 0.13 6.69
C MET A 1 23.90 0.07 8.21
N ASN A 2 24.66 0.99 8.83
CA ASN A 2 24.93 0.98 10.28
C ASN A 2 23.68 1.08 11.18
N GLU A 3 22.61 1.73 10.72
CA GLU A 3 21.31 1.78 11.41
C GLU A 3 20.60 0.42 11.42
N PHE A 4 20.68 -0.33 10.32
CA PHE A 4 20.03 -1.63 10.16
C PHE A 4 20.79 -2.76 10.88
N LEU A 5 22.12 -2.69 10.94
CA LEU A 5 22.93 -3.68 11.66
C LEU A 5 22.67 -3.70 13.18
N LYS A 6 22.03 -2.66 13.73
CA LYS A 6 21.67 -2.53 15.15
C LYS A 6 20.25 -3.01 15.48
N LEU A 7 19.44 -3.38 14.47
CA LEU A 7 18.07 -3.84 14.68
C LEU A 7 18.05 -5.26 15.26
N ASN A 8 17.17 -5.51 16.23
CA ASN A 8 16.83 -6.87 16.64
C ASN A 8 15.94 -7.50 15.56
N TRP A 9 16.57 -8.11 14.58
CA TRP A 9 15.93 -8.61 13.37
C TRP A 9 14.89 -9.71 13.59
N ARG A 10 14.83 -10.34 14.76
CA ARG A 10 13.86 -11.39 15.06
C ARG A 10 12.87 -10.88 16.11
N VAL A 11 11.59 -10.96 15.76
CA VAL A 11 10.43 -10.54 16.57
C VAL A 11 10.59 -11.11 17.99
N LYS A 12 10.56 -10.23 19.00
CA LYS A 12 10.23 -10.63 20.38
C LYS A 12 8.75 -11.01 20.38
N ASP A 13 8.39 -12.08 21.06
CA ASP A 13 7.08 -12.74 21.03
C ASP A 13 5.91 -11.79 20.70
N LEU A 14 5.07 -12.18 19.73
CA LEU A 14 3.88 -11.44 19.31
C LEU A 14 2.88 -11.16 20.46
N ALA A 15 3.07 -11.84 21.60
CA ALA A 15 2.31 -11.64 22.84
C ALA A 15 2.66 -10.33 23.58
N ASP A 16 3.80 -9.69 23.29
CA ASP A 16 4.23 -8.45 23.96
C ASP A 16 3.68 -7.17 23.31
N LEU A 17 2.91 -7.30 22.23
CA LEU A 17 2.21 -6.16 21.61
C LEU A 17 0.86 -6.00 22.28
N GLU A 18 0.77 -5.09 23.27
CA GLU A 18 -0.52 -4.76 23.88
C GLU A 18 -1.55 -4.39 22.81
N PRO A 19 -2.80 -4.89 22.91
CA PRO A 19 -3.88 -4.47 22.01
C PRO A 19 -4.11 -2.97 22.21
N GLN A 20 -3.63 -2.15 21.28
CA GLN A 20 -3.82 -0.71 21.36
C GLN A 20 -5.32 -0.39 21.35
N GLU A 21 -5.83 0.33 22.35
CA GLU A 21 -7.26 0.63 22.56
C GLU A 21 -7.91 1.53 21.47
N CYS A 22 -7.26 1.75 20.33
CA CYS A 22 -7.67 2.69 19.30
C CYS A 22 -8.55 2.06 18.20
N PHE A 23 -9.32 1.02 18.55
CA PHE A 23 -10.10 0.24 17.58
C PHE A 23 -11.60 0.54 17.67
N ILE A 24 -12.22 0.62 16.49
CA ILE A 24 -13.69 0.62 16.36
C ILE A 24 -14.18 -0.71 16.94
N LYS A 25 -15.00 -0.66 18.00
CA LYS A 25 -15.59 -1.85 18.63
C LYS A 25 -16.48 -2.59 17.63
N ASP A 26 -16.46 -3.93 17.68
CA ASP A 26 -17.26 -4.82 16.80
C ASP A 26 -18.77 -4.55 16.84
N GLU A 27 -19.27 -3.88 17.89
CA GLU A 27 -20.68 -3.53 18.09
C GLU A 27 -21.15 -2.33 17.24
N VAL A 28 -20.25 -1.40 16.89
CA VAL A 28 -20.56 -0.20 16.06
C VAL A 28 -20.76 -0.58 14.58
N VAL A 29 -20.55 -1.85 14.24
CA VAL A 29 -20.41 -2.40 12.88
C VAL A 29 -21.72 -2.96 12.31
N ALA A 30 -22.68 -3.27 13.17
CA ALA A 30 -23.96 -3.86 12.77
C ALA A 30 -24.82 -2.95 11.85
N ASP A 31 -24.52 -1.65 11.83
CA ASP A 31 -25.30 -0.65 11.09
C ASP A 31 -24.68 -0.17 9.77
N SER A 32 -23.52 -0.68 9.36
CA SER A 32 -22.93 -0.35 8.05
C SER A 32 -23.67 -1.05 6.89
N LEU A 33 -24.19 -0.27 5.93
CA LEU A 33 -25.00 -0.74 4.79
C LEU A 33 -24.29 -1.73 3.85
N ILE A 34 -22.95 -1.79 3.84
CA ILE A 34 -22.15 -2.83 3.14
C ILE A 34 -22.57 -4.25 3.60
N TYR A 35 -23.24 -4.36 4.75
CA TYR A 35 -23.64 -5.61 5.37
C TYR A 35 -25.15 -5.89 5.40
N LYS A 36 -26.03 -4.96 4.99
CA LYS A 36 -27.50 -5.15 5.14
C LYS A 36 -28.21 -5.82 3.95
N HIS A 37 -27.60 -5.98 2.77
CA HIS A 37 -28.30 -6.64 1.66
C HIS A 37 -27.39 -7.33 0.62
N CYS A 38 -27.43 -8.66 0.62
CA CYS A 38 -27.34 -9.39 -0.64
C CYS A 38 -28.36 -10.54 -0.60
N GLN A 39 -29.56 -10.30 -1.15
CA GLN A 39 -30.53 -11.36 -1.39
C GLN A 39 -29.91 -12.39 -2.34
N LYS A 40 -29.92 -13.65 -1.91
CA LYS A 40 -29.38 -14.78 -2.67
C LYS A 40 -30.00 -14.86 -4.07
N LYS A 41 -29.25 -14.51 -5.11
CA LYS A 41 -29.39 -15.20 -6.40
C LYS A 41 -28.38 -16.33 -6.43
N ARG A 42 -28.89 -17.57 -6.26
CA ARG A 42 -28.13 -18.80 -6.48
C ARG A 42 -27.60 -18.80 -7.92
N ILE A 43 -26.34 -18.42 -8.11
CA ILE A 43 -25.64 -18.72 -9.35
C ILE A 43 -25.09 -20.14 -9.20
N PHE A 44 -25.75 -21.09 -9.85
CA PHE A 44 -25.27 -22.45 -10.03
C PHE A 44 -23.88 -22.42 -10.68
N GLN A 45 -22.84 -22.79 -9.94
CA GLN A 45 -21.55 -23.12 -10.53
C GLN A 45 -21.64 -24.52 -11.15
N ARG A 46 -21.83 -24.60 -12.47
CA ARG A 46 -21.54 -25.84 -13.22
C ARG A 46 -20.01 -26.00 -13.25
N GLY A 47 -19.49 -26.81 -12.34
CA GLY A 47 -18.09 -27.22 -12.35
C GLY A 47 -17.77 -27.99 -13.63
N LYS A 48 -16.97 -27.40 -14.52
CA LYS A 48 -16.29 -28.15 -15.59
C LYS A 48 -15.13 -28.91 -14.94
N LYS A 49 -15.30 -30.24 -14.81
CA LYS A 49 -14.21 -31.18 -14.49
C LYS A 49 -13.14 -31.05 -15.58
N GLN A 50 -12.00 -30.43 -15.26
CA GLN A 50 -10.81 -30.54 -16.10
C GLN A 50 -10.18 -31.92 -15.88
N LYS A 51 -9.93 -32.61 -17.00
CA LYS A 51 -9.31 -33.95 -17.03
C LYS A 51 -7.87 -33.84 -16.53
N ASN A 52 -7.56 -34.61 -15.49
CA ASN A 52 -6.20 -34.81 -15.01
C ASN A 52 -5.37 -35.53 -16.08
N GLN A 53 -4.41 -34.84 -16.68
CA GLN A 53 -3.25 -35.50 -17.28
C GLN A 53 -2.16 -35.59 -16.22
N ILE A 54 -1.89 -36.81 -15.80
CA ILE A 54 -0.80 -37.15 -14.88
C ILE A 54 0.49 -37.05 -15.69
N PHE A 55 1.19 -35.92 -15.57
CA PHE A 55 2.61 -35.86 -15.87
C PHE A 55 3.37 -35.92 -14.56
N GLN A 56 4.19 -36.96 -14.38
CA GLN A 56 5.21 -36.98 -13.34
C GLN A 56 6.26 -35.92 -13.67
N ASN A 57 6.16 -34.73 -13.08
CA ASN A 57 7.19 -33.69 -13.19
C ASN A 57 7.17 -32.79 -11.95
N LYS A 58 8.37 -32.38 -11.50
CA LYS A 58 8.63 -31.63 -10.25
C LYS A 58 7.56 -30.59 -9.94
N ARG A 59 7.03 -30.59 -8.70
CA ARG A 59 6.07 -29.60 -8.20
C ARG A 59 6.62 -28.19 -8.44
N PHE A 60 5.88 -27.35 -9.18
CA PHE A 60 6.25 -25.96 -9.44
C PHE A 60 6.36 -25.19 -8.11
N VAL A 61 7.38 -24.34 -8.01
CA VAL A 61 7.61 -23.47 -6.86
C VAL A 61 7.81 -22.05 -7.40
N PRO A 62 6.97 -21.07 -6.98
CA PRO A 62 7.14 -19.68 -7.38
C PRO A 62 8.54 -19.16 -7.01
N GLY A 63 9.22 -18.53 -7.97
CA GLY A 63 10.60 -18.10 -7.81
C GLY A 63 11.59 -19.26 -7.63
N GLY A 64 11.23 -20.49 -8.00
CA GLY A 64 12.07 -21.70 -7.85
C GLY A 64 13.33 -21.73 -8.72
N ASN A 65 13.38 -20.94 -9.78
CA ASN A 65 14.56 -20.79 -10.66
C ASN A 65 15.71 -20.00 -9.98
N VAL A 66 15.51 -19.59 -8.75
CA VAL A 66 16.41 -18.75 -7.97
C VAL A 66 17.27 -19.62 -7.06
N ASN A 67 18.21 -20.38 -7.64
CA ASN A 67 19.21 -21.10 -6.86
C ASN A 67 20.44 -20.21 -6.64
N ILE A 68 20.66 -19.78 -5.39
CA ILE A 68 21.90 -19.09 -5.02
C ILE A 68 22.97 -20.13 -4.69
N PHE A 69 23.96 -20.24 -5.55
CA PHE A 69 25.25 -20.77 -5.16
C PHE A 69 26.09 -19.63 -4.60
N THR A 70 26.19 -19.56 -3.28
CA THR A 70 27.19 -18.73 -2.60
C THR A 70 28.45 -19.58 -2.40
N ALA A 71 29.62 -18.99 -2.67
CA ALA A 71 30.92 -19.60 -2.34
C ALA A 71 31.02 -19.81 -0.82
N THR A 72 30.61 -18.79 -0.06
CA THR A 72 30.42 -18.87 1.39
C THR A 72 29.30 -19.84 1.73
N LYS A 73 29.55 -20.77 2.65
CA LYS A 73 28.57 -21.72 3.17
C LYS A 73 28.11 -21.31 4.55
N SER A 74 26.89 -21.70 4.90
CA SER A 74 26.37 -21.47 6.24
C SER A 74 27.21 -22.16 7.31
N THR A 75 27.21 -21.57 8.49
CA THR A 75 27.73 -22.18 9.71
C THR A 75 26.80 -23.29 10.23
N LEU A 76 25.53 -23.30 9.80
CA LEU A 76 24.55 -24.34 10.11
C LEU A 76 24.53 -25.43 9.04
N ASP A 77 24.23 -26.65 9.48
CA ASP A 77 24.00 -27.79 8.58
C ASP A 77 22.53 -27.83 8.12
N THR A 78 22.24 -28.71 7.15
CA THR A 78 20.90 -28.85 6.58
C THR A 78 19.85 -29.19 7.64
N PHE A 79 20.21 -30.00 8.64
CA PHE A 79 19.31 -30.40 9.72
C PHE A 79 18.91 -29.21 10.59
N ALA A 80 19.89 -28.40 11.00
CA ALA A 80 19.65 -27.22 11.80
C ALA A 80 18.87 -26.14 11.03
N HIS A 81 19.12 -25.94 9.73
CA HIS A 81 18.31 -25.05 8.90
C HIS A 81 16.84 -25.49 8.85
N GLU A 82 16.57 -26.79 8.65
CA GLU A 82 15.21 -27.32 8.59
C GLU A 82 14.46 -27.11 9.89
N HIS A 83 15.07 -27.45 11.03
CA HIS A 83 14.45 -27.27 12.34
C HIS A 83 14.27 -25.80 12.72
N CYS A 84 15.26 -24.94 12.43
CA CYS A 84 15.13 -23.51 12.68
C CYS A 84 14.05 -22.87 11.78
N LEU A 85 13.91 -23.34 10.54
CA LEU A 85 12.85 -22.89 9.63
C LEU A 85 11.47 -23.33 10.15
N ARG A 86 11.36 -24.55 10.68
CA ARG A 86 10.14 -25.04 11.32
C ARG A 86 9.77 -24.19 12.53
N ALA A 87 10.72 -23.88 13.41
CA ALA A 87 10.51 -22.99 14.55
C ALA A 87 10.03 -21.59 14.11
N LEU A 88 10.64 -21.02 13.06
CA LEU A 88 10.23 -19.73 12.51
C LEU A 88 8.76 -19.72 12.03
N LYS A 89 8.31 -20.79 11.37
CA LYS A 89 6.91 -20.94 10.96
C LYS A 89 5.96 -21.01 12.16
N LEU A 90 6.37 -21.71 13.22
CA LEU A 90 5.58 -21.79 14.45
C LEU A 90 5.40 -20.39 15.07
N PHE A 91 6.48 -19.61 15.20
CA PHE A 91 6.41 -18.23 15.68
C PHE A 91 5.50 -17.34 14.82
N GLN A 92 5.52 -17.52 13.49
CA GLN A 92 4.66 -16.76 12.57
C GLN A 92 3.19 -17.16 12.63
N SER A 93 2.89 -18.41 12.98
CA SER A 93 1.53 -18.92 13.06
C SER A 93 0.78 -18.44 14.30
N GLY A 94 1.48 -17.95 15.33
CA GLY A 94 0.86 -17.52 16.59
C GLY A 94 0.23 -18.65 17.41
N ASN A 95 0.52 -19.92 17.08
CA ASN A 95 -0.03 -21.06 17.80
C ASN A 95 0.58 -21.18 19.20
N ASN A 96 -0.27 -21.33 20.22
CA ASN A 96 0.15 -21.45 21.62
C ASN A 96 0.98 -22.73 21.86
N CYS A 97 2.02 -22.59 22.69
CA CYS A 97 3.00 -23.64 23.03
C CYS A 97 2.39 -24.95 23.58
N SER A 98 1.17 -24.90 24.11
CA SER A 98 0.45 -26.04 24.67
C SER A 98 -0.01 -27.08 23.64
N SER A 99 0.02 -26.76 22.33
CA SER A 99 -0.38 -27.67 21.23
C SER A 99 0.79 -28.31 20.47
N HIS A 100 2.04 -28.01 20.85
CA HIS A 100 3.22 -28.44 20.11
C HIS A 100 3.59 -29.90 20.36
N ASN A 101 3.75 -30.67 19.29
CA ASN A 101 4.31 -32.03 19.35
C ASN A 101 5.80 -32.00 19.75
N ALA A 102 6.38 -33.16 20.06
CA ALA A 102 7.77 -33.26 20.49
C ALA A 102 8.77 -32.68 19.46
N VAL A 103 8.47 -32.77 18.17
CA VAL A 103 9.32 -32.25 17.08
C VAL A 103 9.29 -30.72 17.04
N ASP A 104 8.12 -30.12 17.28
CA ASP A 104 7.94 -28.67 17.36
C ASP A 104 8.69 -28.08 18.57
N LYS A 105 8.58 -28.72 19.74
CA LYS A 105 9.33 -28.32 20.94
C LYS A 105 10.84 -28.39 20.71
N PHE A 106 11.33 -29.50 20.16
CA PHE A 106 12.74 -29.66 19.82
C PHE A 106 13.22 -28.61 18.80
N ALA A 107 12.40 -28.29 17.80
CA ALA A 107 12.72 -27.24 16.82
C ALA A 107 12.86 -25.85 17.49
N ILE A 108 11.95 -25.51 18.41
CA ILE A 108 12.00 -24.25 19.18
C ILE A 108 13.23 -24.18 20.07
N GLU A 109 13.52 -25.24 20.83
CA GLU A 109 14.71 -25.33 21.69
C GLU A 109 16.01 -25.20 20.87
N MET A 110 16.09 -25.90 19.74
CA MET A 110 17.22 -25.79 18.82
C MET A 110 17.38 -24.37 18.29
N PHE A 111 16.28 -23.73 17.89
CA PHE A 111 16.31 -22.36 17.41
C PHE A 111 16.81 -21.40 18.49
N GLN A 112 16.35 -21.53 19.74
CA GLN A 112 16.81 -20.72 20.85
C GLN A 112 18.32 -20.92 21.11
N LYS A 113 18.78 -22.18 21.11
CA LYS A 113 20.21 -22.52 21.28
C LYS A 113 21.09 -21.93 20.16
N LEU A 114 20.61 -21.94 18.91
CA LEU A 114 21.37 -21.48 17.75
C LEU A 114 21.16 -19.99 17.44
N LYS A 115 20.25 -19.31 18.14
CA LYS A 115 19.88 -17.90 17.91
C LYS A 115 21.09 -16.95 17.80
N PRO A 116 22.11 -17.00 18.67
CA PRO A 116 23.27 -16.11 18.55
C PRO A 116 24.03 -16.30 17.22
N ARG A 117 24.28 -17.56 16.85
CA ARG A 117 24.97 -17.90 15.58
C ARG A 117 24.15 -17.51 14.36
N ILE A 118 22.83 -17.69 14.43
CA ILE A 118 21.90 -17.26 13.38
C ILE A 118 21.94 -15.74 13.21
N MET A 119 21.96 -14.98 14.31
CA MET A 119 22.01 -13.52 14.26
C MET A 119 23.33 -13.00 13.67
N GLU A 120 24.45 -13.61 14.05
CA GLU A 120 25.77 -13.29 13.50
C GLU A 120 25.83 -13.55 11.98
N GLU A 121 25.40 -14.73 11.55
CA GLU A 121 25.41 -15.07 10.12
C GLU A 121 24.38 -14.24 9.33
N ASN A 122 23.23 -13.90 9.90
CA ASN A 122 22.27 -12.97 9.29
C ASN A 122 22.95 -11.62 9.00
N ALA A 123 23.74 -11.07 9.94
CA ALA A 123 24.45 -9.82 9.72
C ALA A 123 25.48 -9.92 8.59
N GLN A 124 26.25 -11.01 8.55
CA GLN A 124 27.20 -11.29 7.46
C GLN A 124 26.50 -11.43 6.11
N TYR A 125 25.35 -12.10 6.08
CA TYR A 125 24.54 -12.29 4.87
C TYR A 125 23.99 -10.95 4.36
N GLN A 126 23.49 -10.07 5.24
CA GLN A 126 23.04 -8.74 4.84
C GLN A 126 24.16 -7.92 4.20
N SER A 127 25.35 -7.91 4.80
CA SER A 127 26.53 -7.23 4.22
C SER A 127 26.88 -7.80 2.86
N PHE A 128 26.90 -9.13 2.72
CA PHE A 128 27.13 -9.78 1.43
C PHE A 128 26.09 -9.37 0.37
N VAL A 129 24.81 -9.36 0.73
CA VAL A 129 23.73 -8.98 -0.20
C VAL A 129 23.84 -7.51 -0.60
N PHE A 130 24.17 -6.62 0.35
CA PHE A 130 24.43 -5.22 0.04
C PHE A 130 25.61 -5.06 -0.93
N ASP A 131 26.72 -5.75 -0.69
CA ASP A 131 27.87 -5.69 -1.60
C ASP A 131 27.53 -6.19 -3.00
N GLN A 132 26.69 -7.24 -3.09
CA GLN A 132 26.18 -7.72 -4.38
C GLN A 132 25.25 -6.71 -5.05
N TRP A 133 24.41 -6.04 -4.26
CA TRP A 133 23.53 -4.97 -4.73
C TRP A 133 24.36 -3.83 -5.32
N VAL A 134 25.27 -3.23 -4.54
CA VAL A 134 26.17 -2.15 -5.00
C VAL A 134 26.94 -2.54 -6.27
N LYS A 135 27.42 -3.78 -6.37
CA LYS A 135 28.15 -4.27 -7.56
C LYS A 135 27.27 -4.47 -8.79
N LYS A 136 25.98 -4.81 -8.62
CA LYS A 136 25.05 -5.21 -9.69
C LYS A 136 23.88 -4.26 -9.90
N ASP A 137 23.86 -3.12 -9.21
CA ASP A 137 22.74 -2.17 -9.15
C ASP A 137 22.25 -1.67 -10.49
N LYS A 138 23.16 -1.61 -11.47
CA LYS A 138 22.84 -1.16 -12.82
C LYS A 138 21.92 -2.14 -13.58
N GLU A 139 21.96 -3.44 -13.28
CA GLU A 139 21.25 -4.46 -14.08
C GLU A 139 19.77 -4.62 -13.68
N ALA A 140 19.43 -4.48 -12.39
CA ALA A 140 18.05 -4.71 -11.92
C ALA A 140 17.06 -3.60 -12.36
N ILE A 141 17.56 -2.40 -12.61
CA ILE A 141 16.79 -1.22 -13.05
C ILE A 141 16.55 -1.25 -14.58
N GLN A 142 17.44 -1.89 -15.33
CA GLN A 142 17.37 -1.98 -16.79
C GLN A 142 16.49 -3.14 -17.30
N GLY A 143 16.16 -4.11 -16.44
CA GLY A 143 15.42 -5.32 -16.83
C GLY A 143 13.89 -5.19 -16.89
N ILE A 144 13.31 -3.99 -16.78
CA ILE A 144 11.85 -3.83 -16.84
C ILE A 144 11.39 -3.96 -18.29
N LYS A 145 10.37 -4.80 -18.55
CA LYS A 145 9.79 -4.97 -19.89
C LYS A 145 9.34 -3.63 -20.47
N SER A 146 9.63 -3.35 -21.73
CA SER A 146 9.31 -2.07 -22.39
C SER A 146 7.82 -1.71 -22.32
N SER A 147 6.92 -2.70 -22.39
CA SER A 147 5.48 -2.48 -22.25
C SER A 147 5.07 -2.03 -20.84
N ILE A 148 5.72 -2.56 -19.80
CA ILE A 148 5.52 -2.15 -18.40
C ILE A 148 6.01 -0.72 -18.20
N TYR A 149 7.19 -0.40 -18.73
CA TYR A 149 7.77 0.95 -18.67
C TYR A 149 6.86 1.97 -19.37
N LEU A 150 6.48 1.71 -20.63
CA LEU A 150 5.69 2.64 -21.44
C LEU A 150 4.32 2.91 -20.81
N HIS A 151 3.65 1.87 -20.31
CA HIS A 151 2.38 2.03 -19.59
C HIS A 151 2.52 2.92 -18.35
N GLY A 152 3.56 2.68 -17.55
CA GLY A 152 3.83 3.43 -16.33
C GLY A 152 4.12 4.89 -16.64
N LYS A 153 4.96 5.14 -17.65
CA LYS A 153 5.33 6.48 -18.13
C LYS A 153 4.10 7.25 -18.59
N ASN A 154 3.27 6.65 -19.45
CA ASN A 154 2.06 7.31 -19.96
C ASN A 154 1.06 7.62 -18.82
N ALA A 155 0.86 6.69 -17.89
CA ALA A 155 0.00 6.91 -16.72
C ALA A 155 0.54 8.00 -15.78
N TRP A 156 1.86 8.15 -15.68
CA TRP A 156 2.50 9.23 -14.91
C TRP A 156 2.33 10.59 -15.61
N VAL A 157 2.63 10.69 -16.91
CA VAL A 157 2.43 11.93 -17.71
C VAL A 157 0.99 12.41 -17.63
N ARG A 158 0.01 11.51 -17.76
CA ARG A 158 -1.42 11.88 -17.67
C ARG A 158 -1.80 12.46 -16.30
N LYS A 159 -1.27 11.90 -15.20
CA LYS A 159 -1.57 12.41 -13.84
C LYS A 159 -1.03 13.81 -13.62
N TRP A 160 0.05 14.14 -14.29
CA TRP A 160 0.75 15.40 -14.22
C TRP A 160 0.08 16.48 -15.08
N GLN A 161 -0.40 16.14 -16.27
CA GLN A 161 -1.15 17.05 -17.16
C GLN A 161 -2.37 17.69 -16.49
N ARG A 162 -2.92 17.08 -15.43
CA ARG A 162 -3.95 17.69 -14.58
C ARG A 162 -3.55 19.02 -13.98
N ILE A 163 -2.25 19.38 -14.01
CA ILE A 163 -1.76 20.65 -13.48
C ILE A 163 -2.39 21.85 -14.16
N TYR A 164 -2.70 21.74 -15.45
CA TYR A 164 -3.33 22.80 -16.22
C TYR A 164 -4.78 23.09 -15.79
N PHE A 165 -5.39 22.26 -14.95
CA PHE A 165 -6.69 22.54 -14.33
C PHE A 165 -6.59 23.42 -13.07
N TYR A 166 -5.38 23.77 -12.66
CA TYR A 166 -5.13 24.59 -11.48
C TYR A 166 -4.40 25.88 -11.86
N PRO A 167 -4.55 26.95 -11.07
CA PRO A 167 -3.83 28.21 -11.32
C PRO A 167 -2.34 28.02 -11.55
N GLN A 168 -1.75 28.88 -12.40
CA GLN A 168 -0.33 28.84 -12.72
C GLN A 168 0.52 29.46 -11.60
N PHE A 169 0.12 30.62 -11.08
CA PHE A 169 0.94 31.39 -10.14
C PHE A 169 0.40 31.32 -8.72
N TYR A 170 1.31 31.10 -7.77
CA TYR A 170 1.02 31.14 -6.34
C TYR A 170 2.06 31.97 -5.60
N ARG A 171 1.65 32.59 -4.50
CA ARG A 171 2.54 33.29 -3.56
C ARG A 171 2.58 32.54 -2.23
N GLU A 172 3.77 32.34 -1.68
CA GLU A 172 3.91 31.76 -0.34
C GLU A 172 3.23 32.67 0.69
N MET A 173 2.35 32.07 1.51
CA MET A 173 1.59 32.79 2.52
C MET A 173 2.17 32.55 3.91
N ARG A 174 2.42 31.28 4.25
CA ARG A 174 3.04 30.87 5.52
C ARG A 174 3.53 29.43 5.48
N MET A 175 4.43 29.10 6.40
CA MET A 175 4.86 27.73 6.67
C MET A 175 4.43 27.28 8.07
N PHE A 176 4.21 25.98 8.24
CA PHE A 176 3.93 25.39 9.55
C PHE A 176 4.62 24.03 9.71
N ASN A 177 4.90 23.63 10.95
CA ASN A 177 5.54 22.36 11.27
C ASN A 177 4.50 21.25 11.41
N MET A 178 4.69 20.15 10.67
CA MET A 178 3.81 18.99 10.67
C MET A 178 4.28 17.84 11.60
N SER A 179 5.42 17.98 12.28
CA SER A 179 5.91 17.03 13.28
C SER A 179 4.90 16.86 14.40
N PHE A 180 4.68 15.64 14.88
CA PHE A 180 3.76 15.34 15.97
C PHE A 180 4.40 14.36 16.95
N SER A 181 4.24 14.63 18.25
CA SER A 181 4.64 13.74 19.34
C SER A 181 3.44 13.33 20.20
N GLU A 182 3.46 12.11 20.73
CA GLU A 182 2.37 11.52 21.54
C GLU A 182 2.04 12.36 22.79
N ASN A 183 3.01 13.14 23.28
CA ASN A 183 2.88 13.92 24.50
C ASN A 183 2.16 15.27 24.29
N GLU A 184 1.94 15.70 23.04
CA GLU A 184 1.37 17.02 22.74
C GLU A 184 -0.14 17.07 23.01
N SER A 185 -0.87 16.11 22.47
CA SER A 185 -2.34 16.09 22.52
C SER A 185 -2.86 14.68 22.24
N ILE A 186 -3.98 14.33 22.86
CA ILE A 186 -4.71 13.10 22.51
C ILE A 186 -5.54 13.39 21.27
N ILE A 187 -5.39 12.54 20.26
CA ILE A 187 -6.07 12.68 18.96
C ILE A 187 -6.90 11.44 18.71
N GLU A 188 -8.21 11.65 18.57
CA GLU A 188 -9.19 10.61 18.34
C GLU A 188 -9.77 10.76 16.93
N PHE A 189 -9.68 9.69 16.14
CA PHE A 189 -10.32 9.58 14.83
C PHE A 189 -11.46 8.58 14.94
N LYS A 190 -12.70 9.06 14.92
CA LYS A 190 -13.90 8.24 15.04
C LYS A 190 -14.59 8.10 13.69
N PHE A 191 -14.71 6.87 13.20
CA PHE A 191 -15.55 6.59 12.04
C PHE A 191 -17.01 6.82 12.42
N ILE A 192 -17.71 7.66 11.65
CA ILE A 192 -19.12 7.98 11.90
C ILE A 192 -20.01 7.08 11.04
N ASN A 193 -19.91 7.21 9.72
CA ASN A 193 -20.72 6.44 8.79
C ASN A 193 -20.14 6.44 7.36
N ASN A 194 -20.65 5.52 6.54
CA ASN A 194 -20.46 5.51 5.10
C ASN A 194 -21.74 6.08 4.47
N VAL A 195 -21.66 7.27 3.87
CA VAL A 195 -22.85 8.03 3.47
C VAL A 195 -23.28 7.76 2.03
N LEU A 196 -22.36 7.32 1.17
CA LEU A 196 -22.66 7.05 -0.22
C LEU A 196 -21.67 6.05 -0.83
N GLU A 197 -22.18 5.10 -1.61
CA GLU A 197 -21.42 4.14 -2.39
C GLU A 197 -21.96 4.08 -3.81
N LEU A 198 -21.09 4.25 -4.80
CA LEU A 198 -21.46 4.35 -6.22
C LEU A 198 -20.68 3.36 -7.07
N GLY A 199 -21.24 3.05 -8.25
CA GLY A 199 -20.58 2.32 -9.32
C GLY A 199 -20.48 0.80 -9.12
N THR A 200 -19.41 0.19 -9.64
CA THR A 200 -19.26 -1.28 -9.67
C THR A 200 -18.05 -1.74 -8.86
N LEU A 201 -18.26 -2.65 -7.91
CA LEU A 201 -17.19 -3.24 -7.11
C LEU A 201 -16.77 -4.60 -7.67
N ALA A 202 -15.47 -4.74 -7.93
CA ALA A 202 -14.92 -5.98 -8.42
C ALA A 202 -14.80 -7.05 -7.32
N LYS A 203 -14.86 -8.33 -7.70
CA LYS A 203 -14.53 -9.45 -6.79
C LYS A 203 -13.07 -9.81 -6.91
N PHE A 204 -12.39 -9.93 -5.78
CA PHE A 204 -11.03 -10.41 -5.70
C PHE A 204 -10.98 -11.93 -5.91
N LEU A 205 -10.11 -12.36 -6.80
CA LEU A 205 -9.82 -13.76 -7.10
C LEU A 205 -8.37 -14.02 -6.72
N ASN A 206 -8.16 -14.64 -5.56
CA ASN A 206 -6.83 -14.99 -5.09
C ASN A 206 -6.17 -15.96 -6.09
N PRO A 207 -4.99 -15.63 -6.66
CA PRO A 207 -4.34 -16.48 -7.65
C PRO A 207 -3.93 -17.84 -7.07
N ASN A 208 -4.06 -18.88 -7.89
CA ASN A 208 -3.53 -20.21 -7.57
C ASN A 208 -2.06 -20.29 -7.97
N LEU A 209 -1.17 -20.30 -6.97
CA LEU A 209 0.29 -20.36 -7.18
C LEU A 209 0.85 -21.80 -7.19
N LYS A 210 0.01 -22.82 -7.39
CA LYS A 210 0.47 -24.21 -7.64
C LYS A 210 1.10 -24.39 -9.03
N SER A 211 0.95 -23.41 -9.91
CA SER A 211 1.55 -23.32 -11.24
C SER A 211 2.08 -21.91 -11.46
N GLU A 212 2.89 -21.72 -12.51
CA GLU A 212 3.42 -20.41 -12.87
C GLU A 212 2.31 -19.38 -13.08
N CYS A 213 2.43 -18.25 -12.39
CA CYS A 213 1.48 -17.14 -12.45
C CYS A 213 2.24 -15.87 -12.87
N ILE A 214 2.17 -15.54 -14.16
CA ILE A 214 2.78 -14.32 -14.71
C ILE A 214 1.67 -13.33 -15.05
N LEU A 215 1.82 -12.09 -14.57
CA LEU A 215 0.93 -11.00 -14.93
C LEU A 215 1.06 -10.70 -16.42
N LYS A 216 -0.05 -10.87 -17.14
CA LYS A 216 -0.07 -10.78 -18.60
C LYS A 216 -0.05 -9.31 -19.03
N CYS A 217 1.06 -8.81 -19.58
CA CYS A 217 1.14 -7.41 -20.05
C CYS A 217 0.04 -7.05 -21.06
N VAL A 218 -0.44 -8.01 -21.85
CA VAL A 218 -1.55 -7.82 -22.80
C VAL A 218 -2.88 -7.45 -22.13
N THR A 219 -3.02 -7.68 -20.82
CA THR A 219 -4.21 -7.27 -20.04
C THR A 219 -4.05 -5.89 -19.42
N LEU A 220 -2.98 -5.15 -19.76
CA LEU A 220 -2.90 -3.74 -19.42
C LEU A 220 -4.05 -3.01 -20.11
N PRO A 221 -4.87 -2.25 -19.36
CA PRO A 221 -5.89 -1.42 -19.97
C PRO A 221 -5.22 -0.36 -20.84
N SER A 222 -5.83 -0.04 -21.99
CA SER A 222 -5.46 1.19 -22.70
C SER A 222 -5.65 2.39 -21.78
N ILE A 223 -4.91 3.47 -22.03
CA ILE A 223 -4.97 4.66 -21.19
C ILE A 223 -6.40 5.22 -21.13
N GLU A 224 -7.11 5.26 -22.25
CA GLU A 224 -8.52 5.64 -22.30
C GLU A 224 -9.41 4.75 -21.42
N LYS A 225 -9.21 3.42 -21.48
CA LYS A 225 -9.90 2.49 -20.58
C LYS A 225 -9.55 2.72 -19.12
N THR A 226 -8.37 3.25 -18.79
CA THR A 226 -8.05 3.57 -17.39
C THR A 226 -8.90 4.70 -16.84
N ASP A 227 -9.35 5.65 -17.66
CA ASP A 227 -10.23 6.74 -17.19
C ASP A 227 -11.64 6.24 -16.90
N ILE A 228 -12.12 5.25 -17.65
CA ILE A 228 -13.39 4.57 -17.39
C ILE A 228 -13.32 3.76 -16.09
N LEU A 229 -12.17 3.14 -15.83
CA LEU A 229 -11.92 2.27 -14.66
C LEU A 229 -11.55 3.04 -13.38
N TYR A 230 -11.03 4.27 -13.50
CA TYR A 230 -10.56 5.06 -12.38
C TYR A 230 -11.04 6.50 -12.48
N SER A 231 -11.91 6.89 -11.55
CA SER A 231 -12.30 8.30 -11.43
C SER A 231 -11.09 9.17 -11.08
N ASN A 232 -10.76 10.06 -12.03
CA ASN A 232 -9.76 11.10 -11.86
C ASN A 232 -10.36 12.40 -11.30
N LEU A 233 -11.69 12.46 -11.15
CA LEU A 233 -12.44 13.60 -10.64
C LEU A 233 -11.81 14.15 -9.34
N PRO A 234 -11.42 15.44 -9.33
CA PRO A 234 -11.14 16.22 -8.13
C PRO A 234 -12.32 16.22 -7.14
N VAL A 235 -12.06 16.36 -5.84
CA VAL A 235 -13.15 16.37 -4.84
C VAL A 235 -13.96 17.66 -4.87
N ASN A 236 -13.37 18.75 -5.35
CA ASN A 236 -14.00 20.06 -5.50
C ASN A 236 -14.93 20.17 -6.73
N GLU A 237 -14.92 19.19 -7.63
CA GLU A 237 -15.73 19.07 -8.86
C GLU A 237 -16.79 17.95 -8.77
N ASP A 238 -16.85 17.26 -7.63
CA ASP A 238 -17.73 16.11 -7.41
C ASP A 238 -19.08 16.58 -6.86
N LYS A 239 -20.15 16.45 -7.66
CA LYS A 239 -21.50 16.89 -7.28
C LYS A 239 -22.02 16.16 -6.04
N ASN A 240 -21.69 14.87 -5.88
CA ASN A 240 -22.14 14.10 -4.73
C ASN A 240 -21.57 14.66 -3.42
N VAL A 241 -20.36 15.22 -3.46
CA VAL A 241 -19.76 15.87 -2.28
C VAL A 241 -20.61 17.05 -1.83
N TYR A 242 -21.09 17.88 -2.77
CA TYR A 242 -21.95 19.01 -2.45
C TYR A 242 -23.29 18.57 -1.87
N ASP A 243 -23.91 17.53 -2.43
CA ASP A 243 -25.15 16.94 -1.91
C ASP A 243 -24.98 16.38 -0.49
N ILE A 244 -23.80 15.80 -0.19
CA ILE A 244 -23.46 15.30 1.15
C ILE A 244 -23.25 16.47 2.12
N ILE A 245 -22.54 17.52 1.74
CA ILE A 245 -22.28 18.68 2.61
C ILE A 245 -23.58 19.39 2.99
N LYS A 246 -24.59 19.41 2.11
CA LYS A 246 -25.92 19.96 2.43
C LYS A 246 -26.63 19.18 3.55
N LYS A 247 -26.37 17.88 3.67
CA LYS A 247 -27.03 16.96 4.62
C LYS A 247 -26.25 16.74 5.91
N TYR A 248 -24.92 16.85 5.85
CA TYR A 248 -24.03 16.52 6.95
C TYR A 248 -23.11 17.69 7.28
N ASP A 249 -22.85 17.88 8.57
CA ASP A 249 -21.92 18.91 9.03
C ASP A 249 -20.48 18.53 8.68
N ILE A 250 -19.97 18.95 7.52
CA ILE A 250 -18.60 18.64 7.04
C ILE A 250 -17.74 19.91 7.01
N ASN A 251 -16.53 19.87 7.59
CA ASN A 251 -15.59 21.00 7.57
C ASN A 251 -14.54 20.87 6.47
N LEU A 252 -14.21 19.62 6.11
CA LEU A 252 -13.14 19.31 5.18
C LEU A 252 -13.47 18.06 4.37
N VAL A 253 -13.18 18.10 3.07
CA VAL A 253 -13.31 16.98 2.13
C VAL A 253 -11.92 16.65 1.61
N ILE A 254 -11.55 15.37 1.59
CA ILE A 254 -10.23 14.93 1.15
C ILE A 254 -10.26 13.66 0.32
N SER A 255 -9.42 13.61 -0.71
CA SER A 255 -9.19 12.37 -1.46
C SER A 255 -8.33 11.39 -0.65
N ALA A 256 -8.63 10.08 -0.72
CA ALA A 256 -7.81 9.06 -0.07
C ALA A 256 -6.32 9.11 -0.49
N SER A 257 -6.01 9.58 -1.70
CA SER A 257 -4.63 9.75 -2.16
C SER A 257 -3.88 10.83 -1.40
N SER A 258 -4.54 11.96 -1.11
CA SER A 258 -3.98 13.09 -0.37
C SER A 258 -3.81 12.75 1.10
N LEU A 259 -4.78 12.02 1.65
CA LEU A 259 -4.70 11.46 3.01
C LEU A 259 -3.42 10.63 3.18
N LYS A 260 -3.18 9.66 2.29
CA LYS A 260 -1.94 8.85 2.30
C LYS A 260 -0.67 9.65 2.05
N CYS A 261 -0.74 10.76 1.31
CA CYS A 261 0.40 11.61 1.02
C CYS A 261 0.81 12.40 2.27
N ILE A 262 -0.16 13.04 2.92
CA ILE A 262 0.08 13.85 4.13
C ILE A 262 0.49 12.96 5.31
N SER A 263 -0.16 11.79 5.47
CA SER A 263 0.20 10.83 6.51
C SER A 263 1.59 10.20 6.33
N ASP A 264 2.12 10.17 5.11
CA ASP A 264 3.44 9.62 4.83
C ASP A 264 4.53 10.67 5.09
N ASN A 265 4.78 10.93 6.37
CA ASN A 265 5.85 11.81 6.85
C ASN A 265 7.18 11.06 7.06
N THR A 266 7.36 9.92 6.39
CA THR A 266 8.47 9.01 6.68
C THR A 266 9.77 9.39 6.00
N ASP A 267 9.68 10.10 4.88
CA ASP A 267 10.80 10.63 4.11
C ASP A 267 10.68 12.16 4.04
N LEU A 268 11.45 12.86 4.87
CA LEU A 268 11.50 14.33 4.90
C LEU A 268 12.11 14.90 3.61
N LYS A 269 12.76 14.08 2.78
CA LYS A 269 13.28 14.49 1.48
C LYS A 269 12.26 14.27 0.36
N ALA A 270 11.09 13.70 0.64
CA ALA A 270 10.08 13.49 -0.38
C ALA A 270 9.38 14.82 -0.72
N ARG A 271 9.52 15.28 -1.96
CA ARG A 271 8.72 16.40 -2.46
C ARG A 271 7.29 15.94 -2.78
N TRP A 272 6.31 16.75 -2.39
CA TRP A 272 4.93 16.61 -2.84
C TRP A 272 4.20 17.95 -2.84
N MET A 273 3.16 18.04 -3.68
CA MET A 273 2.27 19.19 -3.78
C MET A 273 0.83 18.71 -3.87
N ILE A 274 -0.06 19.38 -3.14
CA ILE A 274 -1.48 19.04 -3.06
C ILE A 274 -2.28 20.33 -3.25
N PRO A 275 -3.06 20.46 -4.33
CA PRO A 275 -3.93 21.61 -4.50
C PRO A 275 -5.14 21.47 -3.57
N PHE A 276 -5.61 22.58 -3.05
CA PHE A 276 -6.84 22.60 -2.27
C PHE A 276 -7.58 23.93 -2.42
N LYS A 277 -8.89 23.90 -2.22
CA LYS A 277 -9.76 25.09 -2.31
C LYS A 277 -10.55 25.26 -1.03
N VAL A 278 -10.74 26.50 -0.61
CA VAL A 278 -11.63 26.85 0.50
C VAL A 278 -12.82 27.58 -0.09
N LYS A 279 -14.03 27.04 0.06
CA LYS A 279 -15.27 27.60 -0.50
C LYS A 279 -16.28 27.90 0.60
N LEU A 280 -17.09 28.93 0.40
CA LEU A 280 -18.32 29.14 1.16
C LEU A 280 -19.46 28.38 0.46
N ILE A 281 -20.21 27.61 1.23
CA ILE A 281 -21.32 26.79 0.74
C ILE A 281 -22.57 27.23 1.48
N THR A 282 -23.56 27.67 0.74
CA THR A 282 -24.87 28.01 1.29
C THR A 282 -25.67 26.72 1.51
N THR A 283 -26.19 26.55 2.71
CA THR A 283 -27.10 25.45 3.05
C THR A 283 -28.48 26.01 3.30
N GLU A 284 -29.42 25.61 2.45
CA GLU A 284 -30.85 25.87 2.63
C GLU A 284 -31.34 24.93 3.72
N LYS A 285 -31.70 25.48 4.88
CA LYS A 285 -32.44 24.75 5.91
C LYS A 285 -33.89 25.18 5.82
N GLU A 286 -34.81 24.23 5.80
CA GLU A 286 -36.24 24.46 5.54
C GLU A 286 -36.91 25.45 6.51
N ASP A 287 -36.29 25.79 7.66
CA ASP A 287 -36.87 26.64 8.71
C ASP A 287 -35.97 27.79 9.24
N CYS A 288 -34.84 28.13 8.60
CA CYS A 288 -33.93 29.21 9.08
C CYS A 288 -33.25 29.99 7.95
N ASP A 289 -32.78 31.22 8.23
CA ASP A 289 -31.91 32.00 7.34
C ASP A 289 -30.79 31.14 6.74
N ASN A 290 -30.49 31.35 5.45
CA ASN A 290 -29.46 30.66 4.70
C ASN A 290 -28.11 30.68 5.45
N SER A 291 -27.73 29.55 6.04
CA SER A 291 -26.45 29.44 6.74
C SER A 291 -25.32 29.16 5.73
N THR A 292 -24.38 30.10 5.61
CA THR A 292 -23.16 29.91 4.82
C THR A 292 -22.11 29.20 5.67
N LYS A 293 -21.52 28.14 5.12
CA LYS A 293 -20.48 27.36 5.78
C LYS A 293 -19.22 27.31 4.94
N LYS A 294 -18.07 27.54 5.58
CA LYS A 294 -16.76 27.36 4.98
C LYS A 294 -16.36 25.88 4.96
N VAL A 295 -15.98 25.36 3.80
CA VAL A 295 -15.52 23.98 3.63
C VAL A 295 -14.22 23.93 2.82
N VAL A 296 -13.27 23.13 3.29
CA VAL A 296 -11.99 22.89 2.64
C VAL A 296 -12.09 21.66 1.72
N PHE A 297 -11.64 21.77 0.48
CA PHE A 297 -11.60 20.69 -0.50
C PHE A 297 -10.16 20.36 -0.86
N ILE A 298 -9.65 19.21 -0.43
CA ILE A 298 -8.29 18.75 -0.66
C ILE A 298 -8.26 17.73 -1.79
N ASP A 299 -7.80 18.18 -2.95
CA ASP A 299 -7.69 17.38 -4.16
C ASP A 299 -6.46 16.46 -4.14
N LYS A 300 -6.31 15.64 -5.18
CA LYS A 300 -5.28 14.59 -5.25
C LYS A 300 -3.86 15.19 -5.33
N PRO A 301 -2.86 14.58 -4.68
CA PRO A 301 -1.47 14.99 -4.80
C PRO A 301 -0.99 14.89 -6.25
N PHE A 302 -0.09 15.79 -6.63
CA PHE A 302 0.65 15.67 -7.87
C PHE A 302 1.76 14.63 -7.76
N SER A 303 2.09 14.03 -8.90
CA SER A 303 3.23 13.11 -8.97
C SER A 303 4.53 13.90 -8.84
N GLN A 304 5.58 13.25 -8.34
CA GLN A 304 6.92 13.81 -8.35
C GLN A 304 7.35 14.14 -9.79
N ASN A 305 8.09 15.23 -9.93
CA ASN A 305 8.72 15.68 -11.18
C ASN A 305 9.80 14.72 -11.66
N ASN A 306 10.46 14.05 -10.71
CA ASN A 306 11.40 12.97 -10.96
C ASN A 306 10.78 11.65 -10.51
N ILE A 307 10.73 10.67 -11.42
CA ILE A 307 10.18 9.34 -11.12
C ILE A 307 11.16 8.23 -11.49
N SER A 308 11.35 7.24 -10.63
CA SER A 308 12.25 6.13 -10.95
C SER A 308 11.59 5.08 -11.86
N ASN A 309 12.40 4.30 -12.59
CA ASN A 309 11.91 3.16 -13.36
C ASN A 309 11.12 2.15 -12.51
N LEU A 310 11.51 1.94 -11.25
CA LEU A 310 10.78 1.06 -10.33
C LEU A 310 9.42 1.63 -9.93
N ASP A 311 9.28 2.95 -9.83
CA ASP A 311 7.98 3.60 -9.58
C ASP A 311 7.06 3.50 -10.80
N LEU A 312 7.60 3.63 -12.01
CA LEU A 312 6.86 3.39 -13.25
C LEU A 312 6.38 1.93 -13.30
N ALA A 313 7.24 0.97 -12.98
CA ALA A 313 6.87 -0.43 -12.88
C ALA A 313 5.78 -0.64 -11.81
N TYR A 314 5.89 0.01 -10.65
CA TYR A 314 4.89 -0.07 -9.59
C TYR A 314 3.51 0.41 -10.07
N ILE A 315 3.45 1.52 -10.81
CA ILE A 315 2.20 2.05 -11.38
C ILE A 315 1.57 1.02 -12.32
N SER A 316 2.36 0.43 -13.22
CA SER A 316 1.88 -0.60 -14.16
C SER A 316 1.43 -1.87 -13.46
N PHE A 317 2.21 -2.39 -12.52
CA PHE A 317 1.87 -3.60 -11.77
C PHE A 317 0.64 -3.40 -10.88
N LYS A 318 0.41 -2.20 -10.37
CA LYS A 318 -0.82 -1.87 -9.64
C LYS A 318 -2.06 -2.04 -10.52
N HIS A 319 -1.98 -1.71 -11.81
CA HIS A 319 -3.09 -1.94 -12.74
C HIS A 319 -3.17 -3.40 -13.20
N LEU A 320 -2.03 -4.06 -13.45
CA LEU A 320 -2.00 -5.47 -13.84
C LEU A 320 -2.58 -6.39 -12.78
N ILE A 321 -2.25 -6.19 -11.51
CA ILE A 321 -2.82 -6.98 -10.42
C ILE A 321 -4.34 -6.92 -10.46
N LYS A 322 -4.90 -5.73 -10.69
CA LYS A 322 -6.35 -5.54 -10.78
C LYS A 322 -6.93 -6.23 -12.00
N THR A 323 -6.34 -6.07 -13.18
CA THR A 323 -6.89 -6.70 -14.40
C THR A 323 -6.74 -8.22 -14.41
N ASN A 324 -5.77 -8.77 -13.68
CA ASN A 324 -5.56 -10.22 -13.59
C ASN A 324 -6.35 -10.86 -12.43
N PHE A 325 -6.55 -10.16 -11.30
CA PHE A 325 -7.11 -10.74 -10.07
C PHE A 325 -8.43 -10.12 -9.61
N CYS A 326 -8.99 -9.14 -10.34
CA CYS A 326 -10.29 -8.58 -10.04
C CYS A 326 -11.29 -8.83 -11.17
N GLN A 327 -12.44 -9.43 -10.84
CA GLN A 327 -13.54 -9.62 -11.79
C GLN A 327 -14.52 -8.43 -11.68
N VAL A 328 -14.61 -7.65 -12.77
CA VAL A 328 -15.09 -6.25 -12.80
C VAL A 328 -16.62 -6.06 -12.65
N GLU A 329 -17.43 -7.11 -12.45
CA GLU A 329 -18.90 -6.99 -12.36
C GLU A 329 -19.54 -7.83 -11.26
N ALA A 330 -18.83 -8.04 -10.14
CA ALA A 330 -19.37 -8.87 -9.07
C ALA A 330 -20.52 -8.19 -8.31
N PHE A 331 -20.43 -6.87 -8.09
CA PHE A 331 -21.43 -6.11 -7.33
C PHE A 331 -21.64 -4.74 -7.96
N LYS A 332 -22.91 -4.36 -8.19
CA LYS A 332 -23.30 -3.05 -8.74
C LYS A 332 -24.10 -2.28 -7.69
N PHE A 333 -23.66 -1.07 -7.38
CA PHE A 333 -24.44 -0.09 -6.64
C PHE A 333 -25.46 0.56 -7.60
N GLY A 334 -26.60 1.00 -7.08
CA GLY A 334 -27.73 1.48 -7.89
C GLY A 334 -27.58 2.88 -8.49
N GLN A 335 -26.45 3.56 -8.25
CA GLN A 335 -26.21 4.95 -8.65
C GLN A 335 -24.78 5.12 -9.21
N ASP A 336 -24.64 5.98 -10.22
CA ASP A 336 -23.37 6.35 -10.86
C ASP A 336 -22.86 7.71 -10.36
N GLU A 337 -21.54 7.94 -10.51
CA GLU A 337 -20.91 9.23 -10.15
C GLU A 337 -21.39 10.37 -11.06
N LYS A 338 -21.70 11.53 -10.46
CA LYS A 338 -22.16 12.73 -11.15
C LYS A 338 -21.13 13.84 -11.04
N THR A 339 -20.83 14.49 -12.15
CA THR A 339 -20.04 15.72 -12.21
C THR A 339 -20.94 16.94 -12.09
N ILE A 340 -20.38 18.07 -11.65
CA ILE A 340 -21.08 19.36 -11.72
C ILE A 340 -21.28 19.71 -13.21
N THR A 341 -22.50 20.06 -13.61
CA THR A 341 -22.79 20.57 -14.96
C THR A 341 -22.79 22.10 -14.98
N PRO A 342 -22.61 22.74 -16.14
CA PRO A 342 -22.77 24.19 -16.27
C PRO A 342 -24.13 24.71 -15.75
N GLU A 343 -25.21 23.94 -15.98
CA GLU A 343 -26.56 24.23 -15.45
C GLU A 343 -26.64 24.21 -13.91
N ASP A 344 -25.81 23.39 -13.23
CA ASP A 344 -25.74 23.38 -11.77
C ASP A 344 -25.07 24.66 -11.22
N ILE A 345 -24.15 25.25 -12.00
CA ILE A 345 -23.45 26.48 -11.63
C ILE A 345 -24.44 27.65 -11.72
N GLU A 346 -25.18 27.78 -12.82
CA GLU A 346 -26.18 28.83 -13.02
C GLU A 346 -27.29 28.84 -11.97
N ASN A 347 -27.72 27.67 -11.49
CA ASN A 347 -28.72 27.56 -10.43
C ASN A 347 -28.17 27.88 -9.01
N SER A 348 -26.84 27.95 -8.84
CA SER A 348 -26.18 28.21 -7.55
C SER A 348 -25.60 29.61 -7.39
N SER A 349 -25.52 30.38 -8.48
CA SER A 349 -24.96 31.73 -8.49
C SER A 349 -25.88 32.72 -9.21
N GLY A 350 -26.66 33.49 -8.43
CA GLY A 350 -27.01 34.83 -8.86
C GLY A 350 -25.75 35.68 -8.91
N VAL A 351 -25.37 36.13 -10.11
CA VAL A 351 -24.33 37.11 -10.48
C VAL A 351 -23.06 36.56 -11.17
N LEU A 352 -23.08 36.74 -12.49
CA LEU A 352 -22.07 37.16 -13.49
C LEU A 352 -20.63 36.58 -13.48
N GLY A 353 -20.30 35.96 -14.62
CA GLY A 353 -18.94 35.86 -15.14
C GLY A 353 -18.79 34.76 -16.19
N ASN A 354 -19.07 35.09 -17.46
CA ASN A 354 -18.79 34.22 -18.61
C ASN A 354 -17.29 34.00 -18.80
N ASP A 355 -16.99 32.78 -19.28
CA ASP A 355 -15.88 32.37 -20.16
C ASP A 355 -15.14 31.14 -19.60
N PHE A 356 -15.69 29.96 -19.86
CA PHE A 356 -14.91 28.72 -19.98
C PHE A 356 -15.67 27.72 -20.85
N GLU A 357 -15.35 27.68 -22.15
CA GLU A 357 -15.68 26.53 -22.99
C GLU A 357 -14.91 25.32 -22.45
N SER A 358 -15.62 24.46 -21.72
CA SER A 358 -15.12 23.16 -21.31
C SER A 358 -15.49 22.15 -22.40
N GLU A 359 -14.54 21.85 -23.30
CA GLU A 359 -14.69 20.74 -24.24
C GLU A 359 -14.92 19.43 -23.45
N SER A 360 -16.16 18.95 -23.56
CA SER A 360 -16.66 17.78 -22.87
C SER A 360 -15.95 16.50 -23.32
N TYR A 361 -15.37 15.75 -22.37
CA TYR A 361 -14.83 14.40 -22.54
C TYR A 361 -15.92 13.33 -22.72
N LEU A 362 -16.80 13.48 -23.70
CA LEU A 362 -17.84 12.48 -24.02
C LEU A 362 -17.61 11.89 -25.41
N ASN A 363 -16.64 10.99 -25.52
CA ASN A 363 -16.61 10.05 -26.64
C ASN A 363 -17.44 8.80 -26.29
N LYS A 364 -18.59 8.70 -26.98
CA LYS A 364 -19.50 7.55 -27.02
C LYS A 364 -18.79 6.33 -27.61
N HIS A 365 -18.36 5.39 -26.77
CA HIS A 365 -18.17 3.98 -27.13
C HIS A 365 -18.51 3.09 -25.92
N ASP A 366 -19.61 2.33 -26.04
CA ASP A 366 -20.14 1.34 -25.08
C ASP A 366 -19.94 1.66 -23.58
N ASN A 367 -20.80 2.58 -23.12
CA ASN A 367 -20.83 3.18 -21.79
C ASN A 367 -21.31 2.20 -20.69
N LYS A 368 -20.38 1.47 -20.05
CA LYS A 368 -20.59 1.02 -18.67
C LYS A 368 -19.49 1.60 -17.77
N ILE A 369 -19.91 2.51 -16.91
CA ILE A 369 -19.07 3.12 -15.87
C ILE A 369 -18.77 2.03 -14.83
N HIS A 370 -17.48 1.74 -14.59
CA HIS A 370 -17.03 0.66 -13.70
C HIS A 370 -16.38 1.15 -12.41
N HIS A 371 -16.18 2.45 -12.22
CA HIS A 371 -15.44 2.95 -11.06
C HIS A 371 -16.32 2.95 -9.82
N ASN A 372 -15.83 2.34 -8.74
CA ASN A 372 -16.46 2.44 -7.43
C ASN A 372 -15.93 3.63 -6.64
N VAL A 373 -16.84 4.35 -6.00
CA VAL A 373 -16.49 5.49 -5.14
C VAL A 373 -17.29 5.38 -3.85
N ASN A 374 -16.63 5.64 -2.73
CA ASN A 374 -17.23 5.58 -1.39
C ASN A 374 -16.88 6.85 -0.63
N TYR A 375 -17.87 7.36 0.10
CA TYR A 375 -17.80 8.60 0.85
C TYR A 375 -18.01 8.30 2.33
N ARG A 376 -16.96 8.52 3.13
CA ARG A 376 -16.98 8.16 4.55
C ARG A 376 -16.76 9.39 5.42
N ILE A 377 -17.58 9.56 6.44
CA ILE A 377 -17.42 10.65 7.41
C ILE A 377 -16.61 10.14 8.60
N TRP A 378 -15.60 10.93 8.94
CA TRP A 378 -14.78 10.75 10.12
C TRP A 378 -14.87 12.00 10.98
N ASN A 379 -15.07 11.80 12.28
CA ASN A 379 -14.95 12.85 13.26
C ASN A 379 -13.53 12.84 13.83
N ILE A 380 -12.92 14.01 13.91
CA ILE A 380 -11.56 14.18 14.43
C ILE A 380 -11.65 15.09 15.63
N LYS A 381 -11.23 14.56 16.78
CA LYS A 381 -11.21 15.28 18.05
C LYS A 381 -9.78 15.35 18.56
N LYS A 382 -9.34 16.56 18.90
CA LYS A 382 -8.07 16.82 19.59
C LYS A 382 -8.33 17.36 20.96
N THR A 383 -7.65 16.78 21.94
CA THR A 383 -7.69 17.20 23.35
C THR A 383 -6.27 17.57 23.77
N ASP A 384 -6.02 18.85 24.03
CA ASP A 384 -4.69 19.34 24.41
C ASP A 384 -4.32 18.91 25.83
N CYS A 385 -3.19 18.22 25.98
CA CYS A 385 -2.71 17.66 27.26
C CYS A 385 -1.70 18.59 27.94
N ARG A 386 -2.01 19.89 28.12
CA ARG A 386 -1.11 20.78 28.86
C ARG A 386 -1.33 20.63 30.37
N ASN A 387 -0.46 19.86 31.03
CA ASN A 387 -0.24 19.96 32.47
C ASN A 387 0.43 21.29 32.79
N ASN A 388 -0.35 22.29 33.20
CA ASN A 388 0.16 23.42 33.96
C ASN A 388 -0.64 23.53 35.25
N LEU A 389 0.09 23.64 36.35
CA LEU A 389 -0.31 23.55 37.76
C LEU A 389 -1.49 24.42 38.24
N MET A 390 -2.29 25.09 37.38
CA MET A 390 -3.45 25.87 37.78
C MET A 390 -4.60 25.83 36.76
N LYS A 391 -5.79 25.53 37.29
CA LYS A 391 -7.16 25.71 36.74
C LYS A 391 -7.39 25.31 35.27
N HIS A 392 -8.04 24.15 35.13
CA HIS A 392 -8.52 23.50 33.91
C HIS A 392 -9.28 24.42 32.95
N LYS A 393 -8.71 24.62 31.75
CA LYS A 393 -9.48 24.76 30.50
C LYS A 393 -8.88 23.81 29.48
N VAL A 394 -9.47 22.63 29.36
CA VAL A 394 -9.14 21.67 28.29
C VAL A 394 -9.64 22.28 26.98
N LYS A 395 -8.74 22.73 26.11
CA LYS A 395 -9.11 23.15 24.76
C LYS A 395 -9.33 21.88 23.94
N THR A 396 -10.56 21.72 23.46
CA THR A 396 -10.94 20.62 22.57
C THR A 396 -11.28 21.22 21.22
N THR A 397 -10.66 20.73 20.16
CA THR A 397 -11.04 21.06 18.78
C THR A 397 -11.61 19.82 18.12
N GLU A 398 -12.74 19.99 17.43
CA GLU A 398 -13.48 18.90 16.81
C GLU A 398 -13.99 19.35 15.44
N PHE A 399 -13.82 18.49 14.44
CA PHE A 399 -14.33 18.74 13.10
C PHE A 399 -14.55 17.43 12.33
N ASN A 400 -15.45 17.49 11.35
CA ASN A 400 -15.82 16.35 10.54
C ASN A 400 -15.15 16.42 9.17
N VAL A 401 -14.61 15.28 8.75
CA VAL A 401 -13.90 15.09 7.49
C VAL A 401 -14.64 14.08 6.63
N LEU A 402 -14.95 14.48 5.40
CA LEU A 402 -15.46 13.58 4.37
C LEU A 402 -14.31 13.02 3.54
N ILE A 403 -14.12 11.70 3.58
CA ILE A 403 -13.08 11.01 2.83
C ILE A 403 -13.69 10.37 1.60
N ARG A 404 -13.29 10.87 0.42
CA ARG A 404 -13.61 10.25 -0.87
C ARG A 404 -12.57 9.19 -1.21
N SER A 405 -13.00 7.94 -1.33
CA SER A 405 -12.12 6.78 -1.50
C SER A 405 -12.64 5.80 -2.54
N LYS A 406 -11.75 4.91 -3.00
CA LYS A 406 -12.11 3.76 -3.85
C LYS A 406 -11.64 2.48 -3.20
N LEU A 407 -12.40 1.40 -3.38
CA LEU A 407 -11.99 0.05 -2.98
C LEU A 407 -11.39 -0.65 -4.20
N ASP A 408 -10.36 -1.47 -4.01
CA ASP A 408 -9.75 -2.16 -5.15
C ASP A 408 -10.58 -3.38 -5.59
N ALA A 409 -11.18 -4.08 -4.63
CA ALA A 409 -12.10 -5.20 -4.83
C ALA A 409 -12.86 -5.52 -3.53
N CYS A 410 -13.61 -6.62 -3.52
CA CYS A 410 -14.15 -7.25 -2.32
C CYS A 410 -13.98 -8.78 -2.37
N GLU A 411 -14.02 -9.41 -1.20
CA GLU A 411 -14.08 -10.86 -1.05
C GLU A 411 -15.33 -11.27 -0.26
N CYS A 412 -15.95 -12.40 -0.63
CA CYS A 412 -17.07 -12.94 0.13
C CYS A 412 -16.53 -13.72 1.33
N HIS A 413 -16.93 -13.34 2.52
CA HIS A 413 -16.66 -14.05 3.76
C HIS A 413 -17.63 -15.24 3.92
N GLU A 414 -17.32 -16.17 4.83
CA GLU A 414 -18.08 -17.43 5.02
C GLU A 414 -19.55 -17.20 5.40
N ASN A 415 -19.83 -16.11 6.11
CA ASN A 415 -21.17 -15.65 6.49
C ASN A 415 -21.93 -14.97 5.32
N GLY A 416 -21.35 -14.91 4.13
CA GLY A 416 -21.91 -14.25 2.95
C GLY A 416 -21.68 -12.73 2.90
N ALA A 417 -21.04 -12.15 3.91
CA ALA A 417 -20.72 -10.73 3.93
C ALA A 417 -19.60 -10.38 2.94
N LEU A 418 -19.63 -9.16 2.40
CA LEU A 418 -18.57 -8.67 1.51
C LEU A 418 -17.57 -7.86 2.31
N GLN A 419 -16.31 -8.29 2.28
CA GLN A 419 -15.21 -7.57 2.90
C GLN A 419 -14.44 -6.78 1.84
N PRO A 420 -14.19 -5.47 2.05
CA PRO A 420 -13.34 -4.70 1.16
C PRO A 420 -11.92 -5.26 1.06
N VAL A 421 -11.35 -5.18 -0.12
CA VAL A 421 -9.98 -5.63 -0.40
C VAL A 421 -9.15 -4.47 -0.94
N VAL A 422 -7.96 -4.30 -0.36
CA VAL A 422 -6.93 -3.36 -0.81
C VAL A 422 -5.79 -4.16 -1.43
N LEU A 423 -5.43 -3.86 -2.69
CA LEU A 423 -4.37 -4.59 -3.40
C LEU A 423 -3.13 -3.71 -3.56
N LYS A 424 -1.97 -4.23 -3.13
CA LYS A 424 -0.69 -3.53 -3.26
C LYS A 424 0.36 -4.42 -3.95
N PRO A 425 0.99 -3.96 -5.06
CA PRO A 425 2.18 -4.62 -5.57
C PRO A 425 3.35 -4.44 -4.60
N LYS A 426 4.16 -5.48 -4.45
CA LYS A 426 5.45 -5.45 -3.76
C LYS A 426 6.52 -5.98 -4.71
N LEU A 427 7.32 -5.08 -5.27
CA LEU A 427 8.30 -5.42 -6.30
C LEU A 427 9.58 -5.99 -5.67
N GLU A 428 9.87 -7.26 -5.89
CA GLU A 428 11.05 -7.93 -5.34
C GLU A 428 12.26 -7.82 -6.28
N THR A 429 13.09 -6.80 -6.07
CA THR A 429 14.32 -6.57 -6.88
C THR A 429 15.48 -7.48 -6.49
N GLN A 430 15.44 -8.03 -5.28
CA GLN A 430 16.49 -8.87 -4.71
C GLN A 430 16.00 -10.29 -4.43
N LEU A 431 14.98 -10.76 -5.18
CA LEU A 431 14.37 -12.08 -5.00
C LEU A 431 15.40 -13.21 -4.96
N ARG A 432 16.54 -12.99 -5.64
CA ARG A 432 17.72 -13.84 -5.56
C ARG A 432 18.13 -14.18 -4.15
N TYR A 433 18.17 -13.21 -3.26
CA TYR A 433 18.73 -13.34 -1.91
C TYR A 433 17.69 -13.54 -0.81
N GLY A 434 16.42 -13.26 -1.09
CA GLY A 434 15.32 -13.33 -0.13
C GLY A 434 14.24 -12.30 -0.46
N ALA A 435 13.22 -12.20 0.39
CA ALA A 435 12.24 -11.13 0.28
C ALA A 435 12.81 -9.85 0.90
N LYS A 436 12.62 -8.70 0.27
CA LYS A 436 13.01 -7.41 0.89
C LYS A 436 11.99 -7.00 1.96
N ILE A 437 12.47 -6.28 2.98
CA ILE A 437 11.56 -5.64 3.94
C ILE A 437 10.65 -4.61 3.25
N THR A 438 9.50 -4.33 3.86
CA THR A 438 8.61 -3.25 3.44
C THR A 438 9.23 -1.91 3.78
N SER A 439 9.23 -0.94 2.86
CA SER A 439 9.82 0.38 3.16
C SER A 439 8.98 1.12 4.19
N LYS A 440 9.58 2.08 4.91
CA LYS A 440 8.86 2.90 5.89
C LYS A 440 7.65 3.62 5.29
N SER A 441 7.82 4.21 4.09
CA SER A 441 6.74 4.86 3.32
C SER A 441 5.67 3.88 2.84
N GLU A 442 6.05 2.68 2.38
CA GLU A 442 5.10 1.63 2.02
C GLU A 442 4.24 1.25 3.23
N LEU A 443 4.86 1.00 4.39
CA LEU A 443 4.16 0.65 5.64
C LEU A 443 3.22 1.76 6.12
N ALA A 444 3.66 3.02 6.10
CA ALA A 444 2.81 4.16 6.46
C ALA A 444 1.56 4.23 5.56
N ARG A 445 1.74 4.14 4.24
CA ARG A 445 0.63 4.20 3.27
C ARG A 445 -0.29 2.99 3.34
N GLU A 446 0.24 1.80 3.62
CA GLU A 446 -0.53 0.57 3.83
C GLU A 446 -1.38 0.67 5.10
N TRP A 447 -0.78 1.13 6.21
CA TRP A 447 -1.47 1.33 7.48
C TRP A 447 -2.61 2.34 7.34
N VAL A 448 -2.37 3.50 6.72
CA VAL A 448 -3.40 4.52 6.43
C VAL A 448 -4.50 3.96 5.53
N SER A 449 -4.14 3.12 4.54
CA SER A 449 -5.14 2.49 3.67
C SER A 449 -6.08 1.59 4.47
N LEU A 450 -5.54 0.81 5.40
CA LEU A 450 -6.30 -0.09 6.29
C LEU A 450 -7.13 0.68 7.31
N PHE A 451 -6.56 1.70 7.96
CA PHE A 451 -7.23 2.49 9.00
C PHE A 451 -8.46 3.22 8.44
N PHE A 452 -8.32 3.93 7.32
CA PHE A 452 -9.42 4.69 6.70
C PHE A 452 -10.31 3.87 5.76
N THR A 453 -10.04 2.56 5.67
CA THR A 453 -10.93 1.59 5.01
C THR A 453 -11.27 0.49 6.03
N PRO A 454 -12.20 0.77 6.95
CA PRO A 454 -12.59 -0.17 8.00
C PRO A 454 -12.95 -1.54 7.42
N TYR A 455 -12.60 -2.62 8.14
CA TYR A 455 -12.83 -4.03 7.76
C TYR A 455 -12.16 -4.48 6.46
N SER A 456 -11.26 -3.67 5.90
CA SER A 456 -10.54 -4.08 4.69
C SER A 456 -9.41 -5.05 5.00
N ASN A 457 -9.23 -6.01 4.10
CA ASN A 457 -8.05 -6.84 4.06
C ASN A 457 -7.07 -6.31 3.01
N LEU A 458 -5.82 -6.10 3.40
CA LEU A 458 -4.78 -5.74 2.46
C LEU A 458 -4.09 -6.99 1.94
N TYR A 459 -4.08 -7.17 0.62
CA TYR A 459 -3.29 -8.21 -0.03
C TYR A 459 -2.06 -7.58 -0.70
N ARG A 460 -0.89 -7.93 -0.18
CA ARG A 460 0.41 -7.54 -0.72
C ARG A 460 0.87 -8.61 -1.70
N VAL A 461 0.83 -8.29 -2.99
CA VAL A 461 1.21 -9.21 -4.08
C VAL A 461 2.71 -9.02 -4.35
N ARG A 462 3.53 -9.97 -3.89
CA ARG A 462 4.97 -9.96 -4.13
C ARG A 462 5.26 -10.53 -5.52
N LEU A 463 5.99 -9.79 -6.33
CA LEU A 463 6.26 -10.15 -7.72
C LEU A 463 7.64 -9.72 -8.18
N SER A 464 8.16 -10.42 -9.17
CA SER A 464 9.42 -10.06 -9.85
C SER A 464 9.16 -8.91 -10.84
N PRO A 465 9.85 -7.76 -10.71
CA PRO A 465 9.65 -6.63 -11.61
C PRO A 465 10.11 -6.92 -13.05
N THR A 466 11.06 -7.84 -13.23
CA THR A 466 11.62 -8.24 -14.54
C THR A 466 10.69 -9.21 -15.28
N SER A 467 10.25 -10.28 -14.62
CA SER A 467 9.43 -11.32 -15.28
C SER A 467 7.94 -11.01 -15.21
N GLY A 468 7.48 -10.30 -14.19
CA GLY A 468 6.07 -10.15 -13.85
C GLY A 468 5.47 -11.40 -13.18
N GLU A 469 6.31 -12.36 -12.77
CA GLU A 469 5.90 -13.55 -12.03
C GLU A 469 5.46 -13.16 -10.62
N VAL A 470 4.29 -13.64 -10.20
CA VAL A 470 3.78 -13.52 -8.83
C VAL A 470 4.38 -14.63 -7.98
N ILE A 471 5.12 -14.21 -6.95
CA ILE A 471 5.86 -15.11 -6.07
C ILE A 471 4.97 -15.55 -4.91
N CYS A 472 4.27 -14.61 -4.29
CA CYS A 472 3.34 -14.88 -3.20
C CYS A 472 2.35 -13.73 -3.03
N VAL A 473 1.25 -14.01 -2.33
CA VAL A 473 0.21 -13.05 -1.99
C VAL A 473 0.02 -13.08 -0.48
N ASP A 474 0.47 -12.03 0.21
CA ASP A 474 0.37 -11.91 1.65
C ASP A 474 -0.95 -11.23 2.03
N LYS A 475 -1.75 -11.86 2.89
CA LYS A 475 -2.82 -11.17 3.61
C LYS A 475 -2.19 -10.41 4.78
N CYS A 476 -2.41 -9.10 4.84
CA CYS A 476 -1.85 -8.18 5.82
C CYS A 476 -2.97 -7.47 6.59
N THR A 477 -3.00 -7.68 7.90
CA THR A 477 -3.85 -6.93 8.82
C THR A 477 -3.16 -5.63 9.25
N ILE A 478 -3.92 -4.70 9.83
CA ILE A 478 -3.37 -3.45 10.34
C ILE A 478 -2.33 -3.68 11.45
N GLN A 479 -2.55 -4.69 12.30
CA GLN A 479 -1.62 -5.09 13.36
C GLN A 479 -0.32 -5.64 12.79
N LYS A 480 -0.40 -6.48 11.74
CA LYS A 480 0.80 -6.99 11.06
C LYS A 480 1.62 -5.84 10.45
N VAL A 481 0.96 -4.88 9.79
CA VAL A 481 1.64 -3.71 9.21
C VAL A 481 2.29 -2.84 10.31
N ALA A 482 1.59 -2.63 11.43
CA ALA A 482 2.15 -1.88 12.57
C ALA A 482 3.34 -2.60 13.21
N ALA A 483 3.27 -3.93 13.36
CA ALA A 483 4.36 -4.74 13.89
C ALA A 483 5.59 -4.75 12.96
N GLU A 484 5.39 -4.83 11.64
CA GLU A 484 6.46 -4.66 10.64
C GLU A 484 7.12 -3.28 10.77
N ALA A 485 6.32 -2.21 10.92
CA ALA A 485 6.82 -0.84 11.08
C ALA A 485 7.65 -0.67 12.37
N GLN A 486 7.16 -1.19 13.48
CA GLN A 486 7.87 -1.15 14.76
C GLN A 486 9.16 -1.98 14.72
N THR A 487 9.11 -3.18 14.14
CA THR A 487 10.26 -4.10 14.09
C THR A 487 11.36 -3.60 13.16
N HIS A 488 11.00 -3.11 11.97
CA HIS A 488 11.98 -2.72 10.96
C HIS A 488 12.52 -1.30 11.14
N TYR A 489 11.72 -0.39 11.73
CA TYR A 489 12.04 1.04 11.76
C TYR A 489 11.80 1.72 13.11
N GLN A 490 11.35 1.00 14.15
CA GLN A 490 10.93 1.60 15.42
C GLN A 490 9.91 2.73 15.21
N TYR A 491 9.06 2.56 14.19
CA TYR A 491 8.12 3.55 13.71
C TYR A 491 6.71 3.12 14.06
N LYS A 492 5.92 4.06 14.61
CA LYS A 492 4.51 3.91 14.89
C LYS A 492 3.68 4.65 13.82
N PRO A 493 3.08 3.96 12.83
CA PRO A 493 2.28 4.60 11.80
C PRO A 493 1.09 5.42 12.34
N GLN A 494 0.59 5.09 13.53
CA GLN A 494 -0.50 5.76 14.24
C GLN A 494 -0.23 7.26 14.43
N LEU A 495 1.04 7.65 14.60
CA LEU A 495 1.43 9.06 14.78
C LEU A 495 1.10 9.92 13.57
N SER A 496 0.93 9.31 12.38
CA SER A 496 0.47 10.04 11.19
C SER A 496 -0.92 10.64 11.34
N LEU A 497 -1.74 10.18 12.28
CA LEU A 497 -3.03 10.79 12.60
C LEU A 497 -2.86 12.20 13.19
N GLY A 498 -1.82 12.43 13.99
CA GLY A 498 -1.55 13.75 14.54
C GLY A 498 -1.02 14.73 13.50
N VAL A 499 -0.24 14.24 12.55
CA VAL A 499 0.16 15.00 11.35
C VAL A 499 -1.08 15.46 10.57
N LEU A 500 -2.01 14.55 10.30
CA LEU A 500 -3.26 14.86 9.60
C LEU A 500 -4.08 15.91 10.35
N GLN A 501 -4.26 15.73 11.66
CA GLN A 501 -5.02 16.66 12.49
C GLN A 501 -4.43 18.07 12.41
N LYS A 502 -3.10 18.22 12.57
CA LYS A 502 -2.42 19.51 12.48
C LYS A 502 -2.64 20.17 11.12
N VAL A 503 -2.43 19.43 10.03
CA VAL A 503 -2.66 19.95 8.68
C VAL A 503 -4.11 20.39 8.52
N PHE A 504 -5.09 19.57 8.94
CA PHE A 504 -6.51 19.93 8.80
C PHE A 504 -6.88 21.17 9.63
N GLU A 505 -6.39 21.29 10.85
CA GLU A 505 -6.59 22.47 11.71
C GLU A 505 -6.03 23.73 11.05
N GLU A 506 -4.85 23.66 10.44
CA GLU A 506 -4.26 24.80 9.72
C GLU A 506 -5.07 25.21 8.48
N LEU A 507 -5.67 24.24 7.78
CA LEU A 507 -6.41 24.50 6.54
C LEU A 507 -7.83 25.02 6.80
N ILE A 508 -8.52 24.53 7.84
CA ILE A 508 -9.89 24.97 8.19
C ILE A 508 -9.92 26.45 8.59
N ASN A 509 -8.81 26.98 9.12
CA ASN A 509 -8.69 28.37 9.56
C ASN A 509 -8.39 29.35 8.42
N LEU A 510 -8.23 28.89 7.17
CA LEU A 510 -7.93 29.76 6.03
C LEU A 510 -9.17 30.45 5.48
N GLU A 511 -8.98 31.61 4.85
CA GLU A 511 -10.04 32.31 4.12
C GLU A 511 -10.41 31.59 2.81
N PRO A 512 -11.60 31.86 2.23
CA PRO A 512 -11.98 31.35 0.92
C PRO A 512 -10.94 31.71 -0.16
N GLY A 513 -10.63 30.73 -1.03
CA GLY A 513 -9.66 30.90 -2.11
C GLY A 513 -9.07 29.60 -2.64
N ASP A 514 -8.22 29.73 -3.65
CA ASP A 514 -7.43 28.66 -4.23
C ASP A 514 -6.02 28.63 -3.62
N TYR A 515 -5.56 27.43 -3.24
CA TYR A 515 -4.31 27.25 -2.53
C TYR A 515 -3.54 26.01 -2.99
N LEU A 516 -2.24 26.00 -2.67
CA LEU A 516 -1.35 24.88 -2.87
C LEU A 516 -0.63 24.55 -1.56
N LEU A 517 -0.73 23.30 -1.13
CA LEU A 517 0.07 22.77 -0.02
C LEU A 517 1.35 22.17 -0.60
N GLN A 518 2.51 22.68 -0.21
CA GLN A 518 3.80 22.29 -0.77
C GLN A 518 4.76 21.82 0.33
N HIS A 519 5.34 20.64 0.12
CA HIS A 519 6.43 20.14 0.92
C HIS A 519 7.68 20.01 0.05
N LEU A 520 8.76 20.69 0.46
CA LEU A 520 10.04 20.66 -0.23
C LEU A 520 11.11 19.97 0.63
N PRO A 521 12.07 19.24 0.02
CA PRO A 521 13.11 18.53 0.75
C PRO A 521 13.96 19.42 1.68
N LYS A 522 14.10 20.70 1.32
CA LYS A 522 14.87 21.71 2.06
C LYS A 522 14.21 22.15 3.37
N HIS A 523 12.93 21.88 3.55
CA HIS A 523 12.13 22.35 4.68
C HIS A 523 11.89 21.29 5.76
N GLU A 524 12.49 20.11 5.60
CA GLU A 524 12.40 18.98 6.54
C GLU A 524 10.96 18.62 6.94
N ALA A 525 10.49 19.07 8.11
CA ALA A 525 9.15 18.79 8.62
C ALA A 525 8.20 20.00 8.51
N PHE A 526 8.56 21.01 7.72
CA PHE A 526 7.71 22.18 7.47
C PHE A 526 7.02 22.06 6.12
N VAL A 527 5.77 22.51 6.08
CA VAL A 527 4.93 22.57 4.89
C VAL A 527 4.56 24.01 4.63
N ALA A 528 4.69 24.44 3.39
CA ALA A 528 4.28 25.76 2.94
C ALA A 528 2.83 25.74 2.43
N ILE A 529 2.08 26.78 2.78
CA ILE A 529 0.78 27.10 2.18
C ILE A 529 1.01 28.26 1.22
N LEU A 530 0.71 28.04 -0.05
CA LEU A 530 0.77 29.07 -1.07
C LEU A 530 -0.67 29.42 -1.50
N LYS A 531 -0.95 30.71 -1.71
CA LYS A 531 -2.26 31.21 -2.19
C LYS A 531 -2.15 31.59 -3.65
N LYS A 532 -3.20 31.33 -4.45
CA LYS A 532 -3.29 31.82 -5.83
C LYS A 532 -2.99 33.32 -5.89
N ASP A 533 -2.12 33.70 -6.81
CA ASP A 533 -1.83 35.08 -7.15
C ASP A 533 -2.27 35.34 -8.60
N GLU A 534 -2.98 36.44 -8.82
CA GLU A 534 -3.47 36.84 -10.14
C GLU A 534 -2.46 37.74 -10.88
N SER A 535 -1.46 38.27 -10.17
CA SER A 535 -0.42 39.09 -10.76
C SER A 535 0.64 38.22 -11.44
N SER A 536 0.66 38.20 -12.77
CA SER A 536 1.67 37.48 -13.58
C SER A 536 3.04 38.18 -13.63
N THR A 537 3.24 39.25 -12.85
CA THR A 537 4.33 40.23 -13.04
C THR A 537 5.32 40.33 -11.87
N SER A 538 5.10 39.59 -10.79
CA SER A 538 5.99 39.54 -9.63
C SER A 538 7.04 38.43 -9.81
N ASN A 539 8.34 38.78 -9.77
CA ASN A 539 9.44 37.81 -9.79
C ASN A 539 9.44 36.85 -8.57
N ASP A 540 8.63 37.14 -7.54
CA ASP A 540 8.53 36.35 -6.31
C ASP A 540 7.42 35.28 -6.38
N ASN A 541 6.73 35.14 -7.52
CA ASN A 541 5.63 34.19 -7.68
C ASN A 541 6.14 32.80 -8.06
N PHE A 542 5.64 31.78 -7.36
CA PHE A 542 5.89 30.39 -7.68
C PHE A 542 5.06 29.98 -8.90
N ASP A 543 5.74 29.74 -10.03
CA ASP A 543 5.13 29.17 -11.22
C ASP A 543 4.98 27.65 -11.06
N PHE A 544 3.74 27.24 -10.80
CA PHE A 544 3.39 25.85 -10.61
C PHE A 544 3.51 25.05 -11.91
N HIS A 545 3.16 25.64 -13.06
CA HIS A 545 3.20 24.96 -14.35
C HIS A 545 4.63 24.76 -14.85
N ALA A 546 5.54 25.71 -14.61
CA ALA A 546 6.94 25.64 -15.04
C ALA A 546 7.74 24.56 -14.33
N GLU A 547 7.45 24.30 -13.05
CA GLU A 547 7.99 23.14 -12.30
C GLU A 547 7.68 21.83 -13.05
N TYR A 548 6.63 21.87 -13.88
CA TYR A 548 6.07 20.74 -14.58
C TYR A 548 6.43 20.68 -16.09
N THR A 549 7.40 21.47 -16.54
CA THR A 549 7.88 21.43 -17.93
C THR A 549 9.05 20.46 -18.13
N ASN A 550 9.88 20.26 -17.09
CA ASN A 550 11.12 19.48 -17.15
C ASN A 550 11.04 18.14 -16.42
N ALA A 551 9.87 17.49 -16.37
CA ALA A 551 9.73 16.18 -15.71
C ALA A 551 10.66 15.13 -16.34
N VAL A 552 11.49 14.47 -15.53
CA VAL A 552 12.44 13.45 -16.02
C VAL A 552 12.22 12.12 -15.31
N VAL A 553 12.48 11.03 -16.01
CA VAL A 553 12.60 9.72 -15.37
C VAL A 553 13.99 9.64 -14.73
N ASP A 554 14.02 9.58 -13.41
CA ASP A 554 15.25 9.42 -12.65
C ASP A 554 15.80 7.99 -12.87
N THR A 555 17.05 7.94 -13.32
CA THR A 555 17.77 6.68 -13.53
C THR A 555 18.59 6.27 -12.30
N ALA A 556 18.62 7.11 -11.26
CA ALA A 556 19.31 6.82 -10.03
C ALA A 556 18.72 5.57 -9.34
N PRO A 557 19.58 4.71 -8.77
CA PRO A 557 19.12 3.56 -8.03
C PRO A 557 18.38 4.01 -6.77
N LYS A 558 17.20 3.43 -6.53
CA LYS A 558 16.51 3.59 -5.25
C LYS A 558 17.38 3.09 -4.10
N GLN A 559 17.18 3.66 -2.93
CA GLN A 559 17.83 3.21 -1.70
C GLN A 559 17.66 1.69 -1.50
N TRP A 560 18.76 1.01 -1.19
CA TRP A 560 18.75 -0.40 -0.84
C TRP A 560 17.88 -0.68 0.38
N LEU A 561 17.11 -1.76 0.30
CA LEU A 561 16.37 -2.32 1.43
C LEU A 561 16.96 -3.70 1.79
N PRO A 562 17.13 -3.99 3.09
CA PRO A 562 17.65 -5.27 3.56
C PRO A 562 16.67 -6.42 3.32
N ILE A 563 17.21 -7.64 3.37
CA ILE A 563 16.41 -8.86 3.30
C ILE A 563 15.63 -9.04 4.60
N ASP A 564 14.37 -9.42 4.51
CA ASP A 564 13.58 -9.83 5.66
C ASP A 564 13.99 -11.24 6.08
N VAL A 565 14.71 -11.35 7.19
CA VAL A 565 15.21 -12.63 7.73
C VAL A 565 14.11 -13.45 8.43
N ASN A 566 12.92 -12.88 8.59
CA ASN A 566 11.76 -13.60 9.10
C ASN A 566 10.84 -14.04 7.96
N TYR A 567 10.80 -13.33 6.85
CA TYR A 567 9.91 -13.69 5.75
C TYR A 567 10.38 -14.92 4.98
N ILE A 568 9.56 -15.97 4.95
CA ILE A 568 9.86 -17.23 4.28
C ILE A 568 9.27 -17.22 2.87
N LEU A 569 10.14 -17.14 1.86
CA LEU A 569 9.72 -17.31 0.46
C LEU A 569 9.45 -18.80 0.13
N PRO A 570 8.56 -19.10 -0.84
CA PRO A 570 8.26 -20.47 -1.26
C PRO A 570 9.50 -21.28 -1.68
N SER A 571 10.47 -20.63 -2.32
CA SER A 571 11.73 -21.26 -2.72
C SER A 571 12.61 -21.63 -1.52
N PHE A 572 12.66 -20.78 -0.49
CA PHE A 572 13.40 -21.04 0.76
C PHE A 572 12.72 -22.16 1.56
N GLU A 573 11.39 -22.17 1.59
CA GLU A 573 10.61 -23.23 2.20
C GLU A 573 10.87 -24.59 1.57
N THR A 574 10.81 -24.66 0.23
CA THR A 574 11.04 -25.91 -0.51
C THR A 574 12.46 -26.43 -0.30
N ASN A 575 13.44 -25.52 -0.27
CA ASN A 575 14.85 -25.85 -0.05
C ASN A 575 15.21 -26.06 1.44
N LYS A 576 14.23 -26.00 2.35
CA LYS A 576 14.41 -26.13 3.80
C LYS A 576 15.50 -25.20 4.35
N ARG A 577 15.60 -24.00 3.77
CA ARG A 577 16.63 -23.01 4.10
C ARG A 577 16.03 -21.86 4.89
N LEU A 578 16.58 -21.60 6.07
CA LEU A 578 16.23 -20.41 6.85
C LEU A 578 16.51 -19.12 6.04
N PRO A 579 15.57 -18.14 6.01
CA PRO A 579 15.77 -16.86 5.32
C PRO A 579 16.95 -16.07 5.90
N GLY A 580 17.62 -15.29 5.05
CA GLY A 580 18.72 -14.43 5.48
C GLY A 580 20.03 -15.15 5.83
N MET A 581 20.18 -16.42 5.45
CA MET A 581 21.36 -17.23 5.76
C MET A 581 22.02 -17.78 4.50
N PHE A 582 23.31 -18.14 4.54
CA PHE A 582 23.99 -18.77 3.39
C PHE A 582 23.48 -20.19 3.11
N THR A 583 23.89 -20.77 1.98
CA THR A 583 23.50 -22.15 1.64
C THR A 583 24.17 -23.14 2.60
N PRO A 584 23.42 -24.11 3.20
CA PRO A 584 23.99 -25.07 4.14
C PRO A 584 25.05 -25.96 3.49
N ARG A 585 25.95 -26.49 4.33
CA ARG A 585 26.88 -27.55 3.90
C ARG A 585 26.10 -28.86 3.80
N THR A 586 26.08 -29.46 2.61
CA THR A 586 25.58 -30.83 2.46
C THR A 586 26.55 -31.78 3.15
N ILE A 587 26.09 -32.50 4.17
CA ILE A 587 26.85 -33.62 4.75
C ILE A 587 26.82 -34.74 3.70
N ILE A 588 27.81 -34.77 2.81
CA ILE A 588 28.02 -35.92 1.94
C ILE A 588 28.54 -37.04 2.85
N ASN A 589 27.65 -37.92 3.30
CA ASN A 589 28.05 -39.22 3.81
C ASN A 589 28.77 -39.93 2.67
N LYS A 590 30.11 -39.90 2.67
CA LYS A 590 30.90 -40.70 1.73
C LYS A 590 30.45 -42.16 1.92
N PRO A 591 30.00 -42.85 0.87
CA PRO A 591 29.62 -44.25 1.00
C PRO A 591 30.83 -45.02 1.51
N ASN A 592 30.64 -45.76 2.61
CA ASN A 592 31.65 -46.65 3.19
C ASN A 592 32.20 -47.57 2.10
N LYS A 593 33.47 -47.41 1.71
CA LYS A 593 34.16 -48.23 0.71
C LYS A 593 34.31 -49.71 1.11
N ASN A 594 33.82 -50.13 2.28
CA ASN A 594 34.04 -51.47 2.82
C ASN A 594 32.98 -52.53 2.44
N LYS A 595 32.05 -52.26 1.49
CA LYS A 595 31.07 -53.26 1.04
C LYS A 595 31.27 -53.82 -0.37
N GLN A 596 32.38 -53.51 -1.06
CA GLN A 596 32.66 -54.04 -2.41
C GLN A 596 33.60 -55.27 -2.46
N ASN A 597 34.28 -55.65 -1.38
CA ASN A 597 35.26 -56.75 -1.42
C ASN A 597 34.73 -58.16 -1.08
N ARG A 598 33.41 -58.38 -0.97
CA ARG A 598 32.84 -59.72 -0.68
C ARG A 598 32.21 -60.44 -1.88
N ARG A 599 32.30 -59.91 -3.10
CA ARG A 599 31.67 -60.54 -4.30
C ARG A 599 32.61 -61.19 -5.32
N ASN A 600 33.93 -61.18 -5.12
CA ASN A 600 34.89 -61.67 -6.12
C ASN A 600 35.58 -63.01 -5.81
N GLN A 601 35.01 -63.89 -4.96
CA GLN A 601 35.66 -65.18 -4.63
C GLN A 601 34.92 -66.46 -5.05
N THR A 602 33.89 -66.39 -5.89
CA THR A 602 33.25 -67.61 -6.42
C THR A 602 32.91 -67.47 -7.88
N LYS A 603 33.86 -67.85 -8.75
CA LYS A 603 33.66 -68.50 -10.06
C LYS A 603 35.01 -68.64 -10.78
N ILE A 604 35.69 -69.76 -10.58
CA ILE A 604 36.55 -70.34 -11.62
C ILE A 604 36.06 -71.78 -11.80
N ARG A 605 35.53 -72.05 -13.00
CA ARG A 605 35.06 -73.35 -13.49
C ARG A 605 36.24 -74.09 -14.11
N GLU A 606 36.28 -75.40 -13.90
CA GLU A 606 37.07 -76.37 -14.66
C GLU A 606 36.67 -76.36 -16.15
N PRO A 607 37.60 -76.63 -17.08
CA PRO A 607 37.28 -76.99 -18.45
C PRO A 607 37.27 -78.52 -18.63
N LEU A 608 36.25 -79.00 -19.34
CA LEU A 608 36.18 -80.33 -19.94
C LEU A 608 37.23 -80.47 -21.06
N GLN A 609 38.07 -81.49 -20.96
CA GLN A 609 38.28 -82.51 -21.99
C GLN A 609 38.59 -83.84 -21.31
#